data_AF-A0A8H4R9A5-F1
#
_entry.id   AF-A0A8H4R9A5-F1
#
_cell.length_a   1.000
_cell.length_b   1.000
_cell.length_c   1.000
_cell.angle_alpha   90.00
_cell.angle_beta   90.00
_cell.angle_gamma   90.00
#
_symmetry.space_group_name_H-M   'P 1'
#
loop_
_entity.id
_entity.type
_entity.pdbx_description
1 polymer ?
#
loop_
_entity_poly.entity_id
_entity_poly.type
_entity_poly.pdbx_seq_one_letter_code
_entity_poly.pdbx_strand_id
1 'polypeptide(L)'
;MTEASSRPVLARINTSSKHFSADCEVTRDGRAKIHLRDFRPNAFPELIAKRLEQTKWHTPAGEHLTRNNKNYQNDCQAILSKYSGIPSICIAIHIVGSRGDVQPFIPIAQILSKPPYSHRVRICTHPVFKEFVEENGLEFFSIGGDPATLMAYMVKNPGLLPGMESLRAGDVGKRRADISEILEGCWRSCTEPGNGMDGEVKVVAENGSSEDTKRLFLADAIIANPPSYAHIHCAEKLGIPLHMMFTMPWSPTQSFPHPLASLDRDESDPSFANYISYSMMEFLGDIINAFRMKRLHLDPISPLWGHMLISRMKIPFTYAWSSALIPKPLDWASHINITGFSFLSQASNYDPPKDLVEYLDAGPPPVYIGFGSIVVDDPDKLTKMIFGAVKRAGVRALVSKGWGGLGGDTPPEGVFLLGNCPHDWLFQHVSCVVHQVTKEKCHPQPLPSSKEQNANF
;
A
#
# COMPACT_ATOMS: atom_id res chain seq x y z
N MET A 1 11.53 -45.54 21.37
CA MET A 1 12.08 -44.61 22.36
C MET A 1 13.28 -43.93 21.72
N THR A 2 13.10 -42.70 21.28
CA THR A 2 14.17 -41.82 20.82
C THR A 2 13.92 -40.47 21.48
N GLU A 3 14.82 -40.11 22.38
CA GLU A 3 14.78 -38.93 23.23
C GLU A 3 14.83 -37.65 22.38
N ALA A 4 13.84 -36.78 22.56
CA ALA A 4 13.90 -35.42 22.04
C ALA A 4 14.92 -34.62 22.88
N SER A 5 16.06 -34.31 22.27
CA SER A 5 17.10 -33.47 22.89
C SER A 5 16.52 -32.09 23.23
N SER A 6 16.44 -31.77 24.52
CA SER A 6 16.07 -30.44 25.01
C SER A 6 17.15 -29.43 24.64
N ARG A 7 16.79 -28.42 23.84
CA ARG A 7 17.71 -27.32 23.50
C ARG A 7 18.01 -26.50 24.77
N PRO A 8 19.27 -26.08 25.00
CA PRO A 8 19.64 -25.38 26.23
C PRO A 8 19.00 -23.98 26.31
N VAL A 9 18.42 -23.65 27.47
CA VAL A 9 17.72 -22.39 27.76
C VAL A 9 18.73 -21.30 28.14
N LEU A 10 18.61 -20.09 27.58
CA LEU A 10 19.52 -18.96 27.82
C LEU A 10 19.09 -18.14 29.05
N ALA A 11 17.77 -17.96 29.24
CA ALA A 11 17.20 -17.38 30.45
C ALA A 11 15.76 -17.86 30.65
N ARG A 12 15.34 -18.02 31.91
CA ARG A 12 13.93 -18.19 32.27
C ARG A 12 13.45 -16.93 32.97
N ILE A 13 12.40 -16.33 32.42
CA ILE A 13 11.72 -15.18 33.02
C ILE A 13 10.36 -15.65 33.46
N ASN A 14 10.14 -15.69 34.77
CA ASN A 14 8.84 -16.00 35.34
C ASN A 14 8.22 -14.69 35.79
N THR A 15 7.04 -14.38 35.26
CA THR A 15 6.23 -13.25 35.72
C THR A 15 4.91 -13.79 36.21
N SER A 16 4.57 -13.51 37.46
CA SER A 16 3.25 -13.79 37.99
C SER A 16 2.53 -12.48 38.27
N SER A 17 1.24 -12.48 37.94
CA SER A 17 0.31 -11.44 38.35
C SER A 17 -0.86 -12.11 39.05
N LYS A 18 -1.74 -11.31 39.66
CA LYS A 18 -2.99 -11.81 40.24
C LYS A 18 -3.96 -12.43 39.20
N HIS A 19 -3.66 -12.33 37.90
CA HIS A 19 -4.56 -12.71 36.80
C HIS A 19 -4.05 -13.83 35.90
N PHE A 20 -2.73 -13.99 35.81
CA PHE A 20 -2.07 -15.08 35.11
C PHE A 20 -0.63 -15.21 35.60
N SER A 21 -0.08 -16.41 35.47
CA SER A 21 1.35 -16.66 35.59
C SER A 21 1.89 -16.96 34.19
N ALA A 22 3.03 -16.39 33.83
CA ALA A 22 3.68 -16.67 32.57
C ALA A 22 5.14 -17.04 32.81
N ASP A 23 5.55 -18.17 32.25
CA ASP A 23 6.96 -18.53 32.16
C ASP A 23 7.41 -18.28 30.72
N CYS A 24 8.48 -17.53 30.56
CA CYS A 24 9.10 -17.28 29.29
C CYS A 24 10.49 -17.93 29.27
N GLU A 25 10.67 -18.92 28.41
CA GLU A 25 11.98 -19.48 28.12
C GLU A 25 12.58 -18.76 26.92
N VAL A 26 13.67 -18.04 27.15
CA VAL A 26 14.46 -17.44 26.06
C VAL A 26 15.46 -18.49 25.60
N THR A 27 15.31 -18.97 24.37
CA THR A 27 16.25 -19.90 23.76
C THR A 27 17.49 -19.16 23.25
N ARG A 28 18.61 -19.87 23.04
CA ARG A 28 19.89 -19.25 22.64
C ARG A 28 19.85 -18.50 21.30
N ASP A 29 18.86 -18.80 20.45
CA ASP A 29 18.57 -18.13 19.17
C ASP A 29 17.67 -16.89 19.34
N GLY A 30 17.49 -16.39 20.56
CA GLY A 30 16.74 -15.16 20.85
C GLY A 30 15.21 -15.30 20.78
N ARG A 31 14.69 -16.50 20.52
CA ARG A 31 13.23 -16.75 20.53
C ARG A 31 12.72 -16.93 21.96
N ALA A 32 11.56 -16.36 22.24
CA ALA A 32 10.88 -16.47 23.52
C ALA A 32 9.73 -17.49 23.42
N LYS A 33 9.79 -18.58 24.18
CA LYS A 33 8.68 -19.51 24.37
C LYS A 33 7.90 -19.11 25.61
N ILE A 34 6.71 -18.56 25.41
CA ILE A 34 5.86 -18.07 26.48
C ILE A 34 4.81 -19.14 26.80
N HIS A 35 4.86 -19.64 28.03
CA HIS A 35 3.91 -20.59 28.60
C HIS A 35 3.05 -19.87 29.63
N LEU A 36 1.78 -19.62 29.27
CA LEU A 36 0.79 -19.07 30.18
C LEU A 36 0.21 -20.19 31.05
N ARG A 37 0.31 -20.03 32.37
CA ARG A 37 -0.31 -20.87 33.39
C ARG A 37 -1.37 -20.07 34.15
N ASP A 38 -2.38 -20.78 34.66
CA ASP A 38 -3.45 -20.21 35.49
C ASP A 38 -4.23 -19.08 34.80
N PHE A 39 -4.51 -19.22 33.51
CA PHE A 39 -5.31 -18.28 32.75
C PHE A 39 -6.75 -18.26 33.26
N ARG A 40 -7.16 -17.18 33.93
CA ARG A 40 -8.56 -16.95 34.32
C ARG A 40 -9.29 -16.26 33.15
N PRO A 41 -10.23 -16.93 32.45
CA PRO A 41 -10.82 -16.43 31.21
C PRO A 41 -11.53 -15.08 31.34
N ASN A 42 -12.02 -14.76 32.55
CA ASN A 42 -12.77 -13.53 32.81
C ASN A 42 -11.88 -12.36 33.30
N ALA A 43 -10.61 -12.60 33.60
CA ALA A 43 -9.71 -11.58 34.17
C ALA A 43 -9.00 -10.74 33.09
N PHE A 44 -8.82 -11.28 31.89
CA PHE A 44 -8.14 -10.60 30.79
C PHE A 44 -9.00 -9.47 30.16
N PRO A 45 -10.32 -9.65 29.95
CA PRO A 45 -11.21 -8.55 29.54
C PRO A 45 -11.27 -7.45 30.59
N GLU A 46 -11.33 -7.78 31.88
CA GLU A 46 -11.27 -6.79 32.97
C GLU A 46 -9.94 -6.04 33.00
N LEU A 47 -8.81 -6.70 32.75
CA LEU A 47 -7.49 -6.05 32.67
C LEU A 47 -7.43 -5.04 31.52
N ILE A 48 -7.97 -5.40 30.35
CA ILE A 48 -8.04 -4.51 29.18
C ILE A 48 -9.03 -3.37 29.46
N ALA A 49 -10.22 -3.65 29.99
CA ALA A 49 -11.22 -2.65 30.35
C ALA A 49 -10.67 -1.65 31.38
N LYS A 50 -9.98 -2.13 32.43
CA LYS A 50 -9.37 -1.25 33.44
C LYS A 50 -8.19 -0.45 32.88
N ARG A 51 -7.42 -1.00 31.93
CA ARG A 51 -6.38 -0.25 31.21
C ARG A 51 -6.98 0.83 30.31
N LEU A 52 -8.09 0.54 29.64
CA LEU A 52 -8.83 1.48 28.80
C LEU A 52 -9.46 2.60 29.63
N GLU A 53 -9.96 2.29 30.84
CA GLU A 53 -10.50 3.28 31.79
C GLU A 53 -9.41 4.13 32.47
N GLN A 54 -8.23 3.56 32.76
CA GLN A 54 -7.13 4.25 33.42
C GLN A 54 -6.22 5.04 32.46
N THR A 55 -6.29 4.77 31.16
CA THR A 55 -5.73 5.68 30.17
C THR A 55 -6.59 6.93 30.10
N LYS A 56 -6.31 7.92 30.95
CA LYS A 56 -6.39 9.31 30.49
C LYS A 56 -5.57 9.34 29.22
N TRP A 57 -6.25 9.37 28.07
CA TRP A 57 -5.66 9.45 26.74
C TRP A 57 -4.40 10.29 26.83
N HIS A 58 -3.25 9.63 26.85
CA HIS A 58 -2.01 10.36 26.72
C HIS A 58 -2.13 11.09 25.40
N THR A 59 -1.67 12.33 25.41
CA THR A 59 -1.48 13.16 24.23
C THR A 59 -1.24 12.27 23.02
N PRO A 60 -2.11 12.25 21.99
CA PRO A 60 -2.01 11.28 20.91
C PRO A 60 -0.57 11.25 20.41
N ALA A 61 0.00 10.05 20.26
CA ALA A 61 1.33 9.91 19.69
C ALA A 61 1.36 10.72 18.37
N GLY A 62 2.19 11.77 18.34
CA GLY A 62 2.24 12.69 17.21
C GLY A 62 1.57 14.05 17.40
N GLU A 63 1.16 14.50 18.59
CA GLU A 63 0.71 15.90 18.77
C GLU A 63 1.85 16.92 18.53
N HIS A 64 3.10 16.52 18.76
CA HIS A 64 4.27 17.27 18.30
C HIS A 64 4.44 17.19 16.77
N LEU A 65 4.01 16.09 16.14
CA LEU A 65 3.98 15.92 14.68
C LEU A 65 2.86 16.76 14.05
N THR A 66 1.72 16.98 14.70
CA THR A 66 0.66 17.87 14.18
C THR A 66 1.07 19.34 14.21
N ARG A 67 1.86 19.78 15.20
CA ARG A 67 2.52 21.11 15.15
C ARG A 67 3.52 21.21 14.00
N ASN A 68 4.37 20.19 13.82
CA ASN A 68 5.32 20.15 12.70
C ASN A 68 4.61 20.10 11.34
N ASN A 69 3.47 19.40 11.23
CA ASN A 69 2.65 19.36 10.02
C ASN A 69 2.02 20.73 9.71
N LYS A 70 1.58 21.49 10.72
CA LYS A 70 1.11 22.87 10.51
C LYS A 70 2.22 23.80 10.01
N ASN A 71 3.43 23.68 10.56
CA ASN A 71 4.59 24.44 10.06
C ASN A 71 4.95 24.02 8.62
N TYR A 72 4.94 22.72 8.33
CA TYR A 72 5.19 22.17 6.98
C TYR A 72 4.17 22.67 5.94
N GLN A 73 2.88 22.77 6.31
CA GLN A 73 1.85 23.32 5.41
C GLN A 73 2.11 24.78 5.02
N ASN A 74 2.56 25.62 5.96
CA ASN A 74 2.91 27.01 5.68
C ASN A 74 4.15 27.11 4.78
N ASP A 75 5.15 26.25 5.00
CA ASP A 75 6.34 26.17 4.15
C ASP A 75 6.00 25.73 2.72
N CYS A 76 5.07 24.78 2.57
CA CYS A 76 4.59 24.35 1.26
C CYS A 76 3.88 25.48 0.50
N GLN A 77 3.00 26.26 1.11
CA GLN A 77 2.30 27.35 0.40
C GLN A 77 3.28 28.41 -0.16
N ALA A 78 4.32 28.74 0.60
CA ALA A 78 5.38 29.64 0.14
C ALA A 78 6.21 29.06 -1.02
N ILE A 79 6.31 27.73 -1.13
CA ILE A 79 6.93 27.04 -2.26
C ILE A 79 5.97 26.99 -3.46
N LEU A 80 4.71 26.60 -3.25
CA LEU A 80 3.70 26.45 -4.31
C LEU A 80 3.38 27.79 -5.00
N SER A 81 3.39 28.89 -4.25
CA SER A 81 3.23 30.24 -4.84
C SER A 81 4.37 30.64 -5.77
N LYS A 82 5.59 30.09 -5.63
CA LYS A 82 6.69 30.29 -6.61
C LYS A 82 6.44 29.58 -7.93
N TYR A 83 5.51 28.64 -7.94
CA TYR A 83 5.17 27.80 -9.07
C TYR A 83 3.84 28.23 -9.72
N SER A 84 3.32 29.41 -9.38
CA SER A 84 2.17 30.00 -10.08
C SER A 84 2.57 30.49 -11.47
N GLY A 85 1.83 30.10 -12.51
CA GLY A 85 2.08 30.57 -13.88
C GLY A 85 3.18 29.83 -14.64
N ILE A 86 3.61 28.65 -14.17
CA ILE A 86 4.46 27.76 -14.97
C ILE A 86 3.64 27.23 -16.15
N PRO A 87 4.25 27.05 -17.34
CA PRO A 87 3.62 26.33 -18.43
C PRO A 87 3.08 24.96 -17.99
N SER A 88 1.89 24.63 -18.48
CA SER A 88 1.33 23.28 -18.32
C SER A 88 2.21 22.26 -19.02
N ILE A 89 2.50 21.15 -18.36
CA ILE A 89 3.25 20.01 -18.91
C ILE A 89 2.38 18.76 -18.95
N CYS A 90 2.81 17.76 -19.72
CA CYS A 90 2.22 16.42 -19.74
C CYS A 90 2.95 15.49 -18.76
N ILE A 91 2.20 14.89 -17.82
CA ILE A 91 2.75 14.02 -16.78
C ILE A 91 2.18 12.62 -16.96
N ALA A 92 3.05 11.64 -17.22
CA ALA A 92 2.70 10.22 -17.20
C ALA A 92 2.90 9.66 -15.79
N ILE A 93 1.87 9.05 -15.21
CA ILE A 93 1.96 8.42 -13.88
C ILE A 93 1.91 6.90 -14.04
N HIS A 94 3.06 6.24 -13.97
CA HIS A 94 3.18 4.78 -14.12
C HIS A 94 2.89 4.07 -12.79
N ILE A 95 1.86 3.23 -12.77
CA ILE A 95 1.42 2.52 -11.56
C ILE A 95 1.15 1.06 -11.88
N VAL A 96 1.93 0.18 -11.27
CA VAL A 96 1.68 -1.27 -11.27
C VAL A 96 1.33 -1.71 -9.85
N GLY A 97 0.24 -2.45 -9.71
CA GLY A 97 -0.22 -2.94 -8.42
C GLY A 97 -1.74 -2.96 -8.30
N SER A 98 -2.20 -3.12 -7.07
CA SER A 98 -3.63 -3.21 -6.78
C SER A 98 -4.29 -1.84 -6.66
N ARG A 99 -5.58 -1.83 -6.33
CA ARG A 99 -6.30 -0.60 -6.01
C ARG A 99 -5.55 0.25 -4.97
N GLY A 100 -4.92 -0.38 -3.97
CA GLY A 100 -4.19 0.34 -2.93
C GLY A 100 -2.85 0.92 -3.36
N ASP A 101 -2.39 0.61 -4.57
CA ASP A 101 -1.26 1.27 -5.21
C ASP A 101 -1.73 2.37 -6.17
N VAL A 102 -2.93 2.27 -6.77
CA VAL A 102 -3.49 3.25 -7.72
C VAL A 102 -4.19 4.42 -7.01
N GLN A 103 -5.04 4.13 -6.04
CA GLN A 103 -5.86 5.12 -5.34
C GLN A 103 -5.07 6.30 -4.74
N PRO A 104 -3.86 6.13 -4.17
CA PRO A 104 -3.09 7.25 -3.63
C PRO A 104 -2.65 8.27 -4.69
N PHE A 105 -2.56 7.87 -5.97
CA PHE A 105 -2.18 8.76 -7.06
C PHE A 105 -3.36 9.57 -7.62
N ILE A 106 -4.60 9.13 -7.41
CA ILE A 106 -5.81 9.82 -7.90
C ILE A 106 -5.90 11.27 -7.38
N PRO A 107 -5.88 11.55 -6.06
CA PRO A 107 -5.94 12.93 -5.58
C PRO A 107 -4.72 13.75 -6.00
N ILE A 108 -3.54 13.14 -6.16
CA ILE A 108 -2.34 13.82 -6.64
C ILE A 108 -2.53 14.28 -8.09
N ALA A 109 -2.99 13.38 -8.96
CA ALA A 109 -3.28 13.69 -10.34
C ALA A 109 -4.39 14.75 -10.47
N GLN A 110 -5.42 14.70 -9.63
CA GLN A 110 -6.47 15.72 -9.58
C GLN A 110 -5.92 17.09 -9.18
N ILE A 111 -5.02 17.15 -8.19
CA ILE A 111 -4.38 18.40 -7.75
C ILE A 111 -3.54 18.98 -8.89
N LEU A 112 -2.68 18.15 -9.51
CA LEU A 112 -1.80 18.58 -10.61
C LEU A 112 -2.60 19.01 -11.85
N SER A 113 -3.78 18.43 -12.09
CA SER A 113 -4.62 18.77 -13.24
C SER A 113 -5.47 20.03 -13.04
N LYS A 114 -5.75 20.41 -11.79
CA LYS A 114 -6.59 21.58 -11.46
C LYS A 114 -5.76 22.87 -11.42
N PRO A 115 -6.38 24.05 -11.59
CA PRO A 115 -5.72 25.32 -11.33
C PRO A 115 -5.13 25.38 -9.91
N PRO A 116 -3.96 26.00 -9.71
CA PRO A 116 -3.22 26.82 -10.67
C PRO A 116 -2.24 26.07 -11.59
N TYR A 117 -2.07 24.75 -11.44
CA TYR A 117 -1.05 23.98 -12.17
C TYR A 117 -1.48 23.63 -13.59
N SER A 118 -2.73 23.19 -13.75
CA SER A 118 -3.35 22.88 -15.06
C SER A 118 -2.49 21.97 -15.94
N HIS A 119 -1.75 21.02 -15.34
CA HIS A 119 -0.99 20.02 -16.07
C HIS A 119 -1.94 19.01 -16.74
N ARG A 120 -1.51 18.41 -17.85
CA ARG A 120 -2.23 17.27 -18.42
C ARG A 120 -1.68 16.01 -17.80
N VAL A 121 -2.46 15.39 -16.91
CA VAL A 121 -2.03 14.19 -16.19
C VAL A 121 -2.72 12.96 -16.74
N ARG A 122 -1.93 11.93 -17.02
CA ARG A 122 -2.38 10.62 -17.48
C ARG A 122 -1.98 9.55 -16.47
N ILE A 123 -2.96 8.82 -15.96
CA ILE A 123 -2.74 7.64 -15.12
C ILE A 123 -2.51 6.42 -16.01
N CYS A 124 -1.32 5.85 -15.93
CA CYS A 124 -0.90 4.69 -16.71
C CYS A 124 -0.90 3.46 -15.79
N THR A 125 -1.91 2.59 -15.91
CA THR A 125 -2.09 1.44 -15.02
C THR A 125 -2.82 0.30 -15.73
N HIS A 126 -3.14 -0.77 -15.00
CA HIS A 126 -3.80 -1.96 -15.55
C HIS A 126 -5.19 -1.65 -16.13
N PRO A 127 -5.63 -2.33 -17.22
CA PRO A 127 -6.94 -2.14 -17.85
C PRO A 127 -8.14 -2.14 -16.89
N VAL A 128 -8.08 -2.99 -15.86
CA VAL A 128 -9.16 -3.15 -14.87
C VAL A 128 -9.47 -1.87 -14.07
N PHE A 129 -8.55 -0.91 -14.04
CA PHE A 129 -8.75 0.36 -13.32
C PHE A 129 -9.21 1.52 -14.21
N LYS A 130 -9.50 1.27 -15.50
CA LYS A 130 -9.97 2.32 -16.43
C LYS A 130 -11.15 3.11 -15.87
N GLU A 131 -12.23 2.41 -15.52
CA GLU A 131 -13.45 3.03 -15.01
C GLU A 131 -13.16 3.82 -13.73
N PHE A 132 -12.40 3.25 -12.80
CA PHE A 132 -12.02 3.92 -11.56
C PHE A 132 -11.24 5.23 -11.80
N VAL A 133 -10.34 5.27 -12.79
CA VAL A 133 -9.58 6.47 -13.15
C VAL A 133 -10.49 7.51 -13.81
N GLU A 134 -11.29 7.09 -14.80
CA GLU A 134 -12.15 7.98 -15.59
C GLU A 134 -13.29 8.59 -14.76
N GLU A 135 -13.89 7.82 -13.83
CA GLU A 135 -14.90 8.31 -12.87
C GLU A 135 -14.36 9.43 -11.95
N ASN A 136 -13.03 9.46 -11.74
CA ASN A 136 -12.36 10.52 -10.99
C ASN A 136 -11.94 11.72 -11.87
N GLY A 137 -12.36 11.75 -13.14
CA GLY A 137 -12.12 12.83 -14.09
C GLY A 137 -10.69 12.92 -14.61
N LEU A 138 -9.96 11.79 -14.66
CA LEU A 138 -8.57 11.72 -15.08
C LEU A 138 -8.41 10.96 -16.40
N GLU A 139 -7.37 11.29 -17.17
CA GLU A 139 -7.02 10.56 -18.39
C GLU A 139 -6.39 9.20 -18.03
N PHE A 140 -6.90 8.12 -18.62
CA PHE A 140 -6.42 6.75 -18.42
C PHE A 140 -5.57 6.27 -19.61
N PHE A 141 -4.54 5.48 -19.34
CA PHE A 141 -3.81 4.70 -20.35
C PHE A 141 -3.46 3.30 -19.83
N SER A 142 -3.73 2.28 -20.64
CA SER A 142 -3.43 0.90 -20.33
C SER A 142 -1.95 0.60 -20.51
N ILE A 143 -1.32 0.08 -19.45
CA ILE A 143 0.01 -0.52 -19.55
C ILE A 143 -0.03 -2.05 -19.66
N GLY A 144 -1.21 -2.64 -19.84
CA GLY A 144 -1.38 -4.10 -19.84
C GLY A 144 -1.24 -4.73 -18.45
N GLY A 145 -1.08 -6.05 -18.43
CA GLY A 145 -1.03 -6.84 -17.20
C GLY A 145 -2.33 -6.86 -16.38
N ASP A 146 -2.38 -7.76 -15.41
CA ASP A 146 -3.51 -7.92 -14.49
C ASP A 146 -3.00 -8.01 -13.04
N PRO A 147 -3.46 -7.11 -12.14
CA PRO A 147 -3.02 -7.11 -10.75
C PRO A 147 -3.39 -8.39 -10.01
N ALA A 148 -4.48 -9.07 -10.37
CA ALA A 148 -4.87 -10.35 -9.75
C ALA A 148 -3.86 -11.45 -10.09
N THR A 149 -3.40 -11.50 -11.35
CA THR A 149 -2.33 -12.42 -11.78
C THR A 149 -1.02 -12.13 -11.06
N LEU A 150 -0.63 -10.85 -10.90
CA LEU A 150 0.56 -10.45 -10.16
C LEU A 150 0.49 -10.86 -8.67
N MET A 151 -0.66 -10.66 -8.02
CA MET A 151 -0.88 -11.03 -6.63
C MET A 151 -0.89 -12.55 -6.42
N ALA A 152 -1.59 -13.29 -7.28
CA ALA A 152 -1.64 -14.75 -7.22
C ALA A 152 -0.24 -15.36 -7.33
N TYR A 153 0.63 -14.79 -8.17
CA TYR A 153 2.02 -15.23 -8.26
C TYR A 153 2.78 -15.01 -6.95
N MET A 154 2.64 -13.83 -6.33
CA MET A 154 3.32 -13.49 -5.06
C MET A 154 2.85 -14.36 -3.90
N VAL A 155 1.57 -14.73 -3.86
CA VAL A 155 1.03 -15.67 -2.85
C VAL A 155 1.60 -17.07 -3.05
N LYS A 156 1.67 -17.55 -4.30
CA LYS A 156 2.28 -18.86 -4.63
C LYS A 156 3.80 -18.90 -4.40
N ASN A 157 4.46 -17.74 -4.45
CA ASN A 157 5.91 -17.60 -4.32
C ASN A 157 6.23 -16.53 -3.27
N PRO A 158 6.01 -16.81 -1.96
CA PRO A 158 6.22 -15.83 -0.90
C PRO A 158 7.70 -15.47 -0.68
N GLY A 159 8.63 -16.24 -1.28
CA GLY A 159 10.05 -15.95 -1.30
C GLY A 159 10.48 -15.10 -2.50
N LEU A 160 11.58 -14.37 -2.36
CA LEU A 160 12.25 -13.61 -3.43
C LEU A 160 12.65 -14.48 -4.63
N LEU A 161 12.94 -15.76 -4.39
CA LEU A 161 13.32 -16.73 -5.41
C LEU A 161 12.13 -17.65 -5.75
N PRO A 162 11.82 -17.88 -7.04
CA PRO A 162 10.76 -18.79 -7.44
C PRO A 162 11.06 -20.21 -6.95
N GLY A 163 10.03 -20.89 -6.42
CA GLY A 163 10.13 -22.31 -6.08
C GLY A 163 10.36 -23.18 -7.33
N MET A 164 10.96 -24.36 -7.14
CA MET A 164 11.21 -25.34 -8.21
C MET A 164 9.90 -25.77 -8.92
N GLU A 165 8.78 -25.75 -8.21
CA GLU A 165 7.44 -26.04 -8.73
C GLU A 165 6.93 -24.96 -9.68
N SER A 166 7.10 -23.68 -9.32
CA SER A 166 6.71 -22.52 -10.15
C SER A 166 7.52 -22.42 -11.45
N LEU A 167 8.76 -22.90 -11.45
CA LEU A 167 9.59 -23.04 -12.66
C LEU A 167 9.04 -24.11 -13.60
N ARG A 168 8.62 -25.26 -13.05
CA ARG A 168 8.05 -26.38 -13.84
C ARG A 168 6.65 -26.10 -14.35
N ALA A 169 5.86 -25.31 -13.63
CA ALA A 169 4.49 -24.94 -14.01
C ALA A 169 4.41 -23.88 -15.13
N GLY A 170 5.53 -23.30 -15.57
CA GLY A 170 5.55 -22.25 -16.59
C GLY A 170 5.15 -20.85 -16.07
N ASP A 171 4.82 -20.72 -14.79
CA ASP A 171 4.42 -19.46 -14.14
C ASP A 171 5.49 -18.37 -14.27
N VAL A 172 6.77 -18.75 -14.30
CA VAL A 172 7.89 -17.83 -14.52
C VAL A 172 7.88 -17.27 -15.94
N GLY A 173 7.61 -18.09 -16.96
CA GLY A 173 7.53 -17.63 -18.35
C GLY A 173 6.39 -16.64 -18.55
N LYS A 174 5.20 -16.95 -18.00
CA LYS A 174 4.05 -16.05 -18.02
C LYS A 174 4.35 -14.72 -17.33
N ARG A 175 4.90 -14.76 -16.10
CA ARG A 175 5.27 -13.53 -15.37
C ARG A 175 6.23 -12.65 -16.15
N ARG A 176 7.20 -13.25 -16.84
CA ARG A 176 8.17 -12.51 -17.66
C ARG A 176 7.51 -11.86 -18.88
N ALA A 177 6.52 -12.52 -19.48
CA ALA A 177 5.71 -11.94 -20.55
C ALA A 177 4.86 -10.77 -20.01
N ASP A 178 4.20 -10.93 -18.87
CA ASP A 178 3.40 -9.87 -18.24
C ASP A 178 4.27 -8.63 -17.92
N ILE A 179 5.48 -8.83 -17.39
CA ILE A 179 6.43 -7.73 -17.15
C ILE A 179 6.84 -7.07 -18.46
N SER A 180 7.10 -7.85 -19.51
CA SER A 180 7.48 -7.29 -20.82
C SER A 180 6.34 -6.46 -21.42
N GLU A 181 5.09 -6.91 -21.29
CA GLU A 181 3.90 -6.15 -21.68
C GLU A 181 3.81 -4.84 -20.89
N ILE A 182 4.01 -4.87 -19.58
CA ILE A 182 4.02 -3.68 -18.72
C ILE A 182 5.11 -2.67 -19.14
N LEU A 183 6.32 -3.15 -19.43
CA LEU A 183 7.42 -2.29 -19.87
C LEU A 183 7.07 -1.58 -21.20
N GLU A 184 6.53 -2.35 -22.16
CA GLU A 184 6.06 -1.81 -23.44
C GLU A 184 4.91 -0.83 -23.24
N GLY A 185 3.92 -1.17 -22.43
CA GLY A 185 2.77 -0.32 -22.11
C GLY A 185 3.19 1.01 -21.46
N CYS A 186 4.14 0.98 -20.53
CA CYS A 186 4.71 2.18 -19.92
C CYS A 186 5.37 3.09 -20.98
N TRP A 187 6.19 2.52 -21.87
CA TRP A 187 6.81 3.29 -22.97
C TRP A 187 5.75 3.92 -23.88
N ARG A 188 4.78 3.12 -24.33
CA ARG A 188 3.67 3.59 -25.17
C ARG A 188 2.91 4.72 -24.50
N SER A 189 2.64 4.61 -23.20
CA SER A 189 1.89 5.61 -22.45
C SER A 189 2.54 7.00 -22.43
N CYS A 190 3.86 7.07 -22.65
CA CYS A 190 4.61 8.31 -22.71
C CYS A 190 4.43 9.08 -24.02
N THR A 191 4.03 8.41 -25.11
CA THR A 191 4.07 9.01 -26.47
C THR A 191 2.83 8.75 -27.33
N GLU A 192 2.09 7.67 -27.06
CA GLU A 192 0.93 7.30 -27.87
C GLU A 192 -0.32 8.10 -27.46
N PRO A 193 -1.15 8.52 -28.43
CA PRO A 193 -2.47 9.04 -28.15
C PRO A 193 -3.43 7.96 -27.65
N GLY A 194 -4.59 8.36 -27.12
CA GLY A 194 -5.66 7.45 -26.71
C GLY A 194 -5.44 6.82 -25.35
N ASN A 195 -6.07 5.67 -25.12
CA ASN A 195 -6.16 4.97 -23.83
C ASN A 195 -5.32 3.68 -23.75
N GLY A 196 -4.54 3.36 -24.79
CA GLY A 196 -3.70 2.16 -24.86
C GLY A 196 -4.43 0.82 -24.98
N MET A 197 -5.77 0.79 -25.02
CA MET A 197 -6.58 -0.42 -25.16
C MET A 197 -7.07 -0.66 -26.59
N ASP A 198 -7.30 0.41 -27.34
CA ASP A 198 -7.71 0.33 -28.73
C ASP A 198 -6.49 0.03 -29.62
N GLY A 199 -6.65 -0.83 -30.65
CA GLY A 199 -5.58 -1.17 -31.62
C GLY A 199 -5.04 0.06 -32.37
N GLU A 200 -3.99 -0.12 -33.18
CA GLU A 200 -3.20 0.96 -33.83
C GLU A 200 -3.97 2.27 -34.06
N VAL A 201 -3.67 3.28 -33.24
CA VAL A 201 -4.20 4.62 -33.43
C VAL A 201 -3.54 5.18 -34.69
N LYS A 202 -4.32 5.38 -35.76
CA LYS A 202 -3.84 5.95 -37.01
C LYS A 202 -3.14 7.28 -36.72
N VAL A 203 -1.88 7.38 -37.14
CA VAL A 203 -1.05 8.59 -37.02
C VAL A 203 -1.83 9.76 -37.60
N VAL A 204 -1.85 10.87 -36.85
CA VAL A 204 -2.46 12.15 -37.25
C VAL A 204 -1.94 12.51 -38.65
N ALA A 205 -2.85 12.72 -39.60
CA ALA A 205 -2.50 13.12 -40.96
C ALA A 205 -1.69 14.44 -40.94
N GLU A 206 -0.80 14.66 -41.92
CA GLU A 206 0.07 15.85 -42.02
C GLU A 206 -0.68 17.20 -41.99
N ASN A 207 -2.01 17.18 -42.21
CA ASN A 207 -2.92 18.34 -42.13
C ASN A 207 -3.88 18.28 -40.92
N GLY A 208 -3.44 17.73 -39.79
CA GLY A 208 -4.26 17.50 -38.60
C GLY A 208 -4.93 18.76 -38.04
N SER A 209 -6.16 18.60 -37.54
CA SER A 209 -6.91 19.66 -36.87
C SER A 209 -6.34 19.97 -35.47
N SER A 210 -6.73 21.09 -34.85
CA SER A 210 -6.33 21.38 -33.45
C SER A 210 -6.81 20.32 -32.45
N GLU A 211 -7.86 19.57 -32.82
CA GLU A 211 -8.40 18.46 -32.05
C GLU A 211 -7.47 17.24 -32.09
N ASP A 212 -6.74 17.06 -33.20
CA ASP A 212 -5.75 16.00 -33.33
C ASP A 212 -4.47 16.29 -32.54
N THR A 213 -4.05 17.55 -32.47
CA THR A 213 -2.94 17.96 -31.58
C THR A 213 -3.27 17.73 -30.11
N LYS A 214 -4.53 17.92 -29.70
CA LYS A 214 -5.00 17.60 -28.34
C LYS A 214 -5.01 16.10 -28.04
N ARG A 215 -5.03 15.23 -29.06
CA ARG A 215 -4.93 13.77 -28.88
C ARG A 215 -3.50 13.32 -28.61
N LEU A 216 -2.50 14.02 -29.15
CA LEU A 216 -1.09 13.72 -28.93
C LEU A 216 -0.74 13.86 -27.45
N PHE A 217 0.11 12.99 -26.94
CA PHE A 217 0.62 13.06 -25.58
C PHE A 217 2.12 12.78 -25.63
N LEU A 218 2.92 13.71 -25.12
CA LEU A 218 4.37 13.57 -25.02
C LEU A 218 4.73 13.87 -23.58
N ALA A 219 5.16 12.86 -22.83
CA ALA A 219 5.50 13.05 -21.42
C ALA A 219 6.68 14.02 -21.26
N ASP A 220 6.48 15.07 -20.48
CA ASP A 220 7.53 16.01 -20.03
C ASP A 220 8.08 15.62 -18.65
N ALA A 221 7.35 14.77 -17.92
CA ALA A 221 7.75 14.22 -16.63
C ALA A 221 7.09 12.86 -16.39
N ILE A 222 7.75 12.01 -15.61
CA ILE A 222 7.20 10.73 -15.15
C ILE A 222 7.11 10.76 -13.62
N ILE A 223 5.94 10.37 -13.10
CA ILE A 223 5.79 9.94 -11.70
C ILE A 223 5.58 8.43 -11.72
N ALA A 224 6.23 7.67 -10.86
CA ALA A 224 6.08 6.22 -10.90
C ALA A 224 6.19 5.54 -9.54
N ASN A 225 5.50 4.40 -9.41
CA ASN A 225 5.80 3.46 -8.35
C ASN A 225 6.86 2.43 -8.79
N PRO A 226 7.66 1.88 -7.85
CA PRO A 226 8.74 0.95 -8.21
C PRO A 226 8.30 -0.31 -8.97
N PRO A 227 7.14 -0.94 -8.68
CA PRO A 227 6.68 -2.13 -9.42
C PRO A 227 6.48 -1.92 -10.93
N SER A 228 6.49 -0.68 -11.44
CA SER A 228 6.37 -0.42 -12.89
C SER A 228 7.63 -0.78 -13.68
N TYR A 229 8.82 -0.78 -13.07
CA TYR A 229 10.16 -1.08 -13.64
C TYR A 229 10.62 -0.23 -14.85
N ALA A 230 9.71 0.25 -15.71
CA ALA A 230 10.03 0.99 -16.93
C ALA A 230 10.48 2.43 -16.67
N HIS A 231 10.09 2.98 -15.52
CA HIS A 231 10.12 4.40 -15.18
C HIS A 231 11.44 5.11 -15.51
N ILE A 232 12.57 4.62 -14.98
CA ILE A 232 13.89 5.26 -15.11
C ILE A 232 14.44 5.12 -16.52
N HIS A 233 14.11 4.02 -17.21
CA HIS A 233 14.57 3.77 -18.57
C HIS A 233 13.79 4.62 -19.58
N CYS A 234 12.48 4.78 -19.41
CA CYS A 234 11.67 5.70 -20.22
C CYS A 234 12.14 7.14 -20.01
N ALA A 235 12.37 7.54 -18.75
CA ALA A 235 12.88 8.86 -18.41
C ALA A 235 14.27 9.14 -19.03
N GLU A 236 15.19 8.17 -18.96
CA GLU A 236 16.52 8.24 -19.59
C GLU A 236 16.40 8.41 -21.12
N LYS A 237 15.53 7.63 -21.77
CA LYS A 237 15.35 7.71 -23.23
C LYS A 237 14.78 9.06 -23.67
N LEU A 238 13.82 9.59 -22.93
CA LEU A 238 13.15 10.86 -23.26
C LEU A 238 13.93 12.09 -22.79
N GLY A 239 14.90 11.92 -21.88
CA GLY A 239 15.63 13.03 -21.28
C GLY A 239 14.77 13.88 -20.33
N ILE A 240 13.80 13.26 -19.66
CA ILE A 240 12.81 13.94 -18.80
C ILE A 240 12.97 13.59 -17.32
N PRO A 241 12.52 14.45 -16.39
CA PRO A 241 12.54 14.17 -14.96
C PRO A 241 11.68 12.97 -14.56
N LEU A 242 12.18 12.23 -13.57
CA LEU A 242 11.48 11.13 -12.90
C LEU A 242 11.30 11.46 -11.42
N HIS A 243 10.10 11.24 -10.90
CA HIS A 243 9.80 11.26 -9.47
C HIS A 243 9.21 9.92 -9.03
N MET A 244 9.87 9.26 -8.08
CA MET A 244 9.37 8.00 -7.54
C MET A 244 8.40 8.27 -6.38
N MET A 245 7.34 7.49 -6.29
CA MET A 245 6.41 7.55 -5.19
C MET A 245 5.94 6.16 -4.77
N PHE A 246 5.84 5.92 -3.46
CA PHE A 246 5.31 4.65 -2.99
C PHE A 246 4.71 4.68 -1.59
N THR A 247 3.97 3.63 -1.25
CA THR A 247 3.24 3.47 0.01
C THR A 247 3.89 2.47 0.97
N MET A 248 5.00 1.83 0.58
CA MET A 248 5.82 1.00 1.47
C MET A 248 7.30 1.24 1.21
N PRO A 249 8.18 0.95 2.19
CA PRO A 249 9.59 1.21 2.01
C PRO A 249 10.20 0.43 0.84
N TRP A 250 10.99 1.13 0.02
CA TRP A 250 11.67 0.58 -1.15
C TRP A 250 13.10 1.12 -1.33
N SER A 251 13.48 2.12 -0.54
CA SER A 251 14.80 2.74 -0.55
C SER A 251 15.65 2.07 0.54
N PRO A 252 16.91 1.71 0.22
CA PRO A 252 17.83 1.13 1.20
C PRO A 252 17.90 1.94 2.50
N THR A 253 17.83 1.24 3.63
CA THR A 253 18.05 1.81 4.96
C THR A 253 18.52 0.73 5.93
N GLN A 254 19.26 1.15 6.94
CA GLN A 254 19.66 0.33 8.07
C GLN A 254 18.54 0.11 9.10
N SER A 255 17.46 0.92 9.04
CA SER A 255 16.44 0.98 10.08
C SER A 255 15.47 -0.22 10.09
N PHE A 256 15.14 -0.75 8.92
CA PHE A 256 14.21 -1.88 8.75
C PHE A 256 14.45 -2.57 7.41
N PRO A 257 14.13 -3.88 7.30
CA PRO A 257 14.34 -4.62 6.08
C PRO A 257 13.32 -4.23 5.01
N HIS A 258 13.63 -4.56 3.77
CA HIS A 258 12.70 -4.47 2.67
C HIS A 258 11.45 -5.35 2.97
N PRO A 259 10.21 -4.85 2.81
CA PRO A 259 8.99 -5.56 3.23
C PRO A 259 8.79 -6.95 2.62
N LEU A 260 9.25 -7.15 1.38
CA LEU A 260 9.18 -8.44 0.68
C LEU A 260 10.46 -9.31 0.83
N ALA A 261 11.42 -8.91 1.67
CA ALA A 261 12.61 -9.70 1.92
C ALA A 261 12.43 -10.63 3.12
N SER A 262 12.67 -11.93 2.90
CA SER A 262 12.79 -12.93 3.96
C SER A 262 14.26 -13.26 4.13
N LEU A 263 14.91 -12.68 5.13
CA LEU A 263 16.30 -12.98 5.48
C LEU A 263 16.33 -13.81 6.76
N ASP A 264 17.02 -14.94 6.73
CA ASP A 264 17.39 -15.68 7.93
C ASP A 264 18.40 -14.84 8.72
N ARG A 265 18.04 -14.50 9.97
CA ARG A 265 18.73 -13.50 10.79
C ARG A 265 19.82 -14.07 11.67
N ASP A 266 20.30 -15.27 11.37
CA ASP A 266 21.32 -15.90 12.19
C ASP A 266 22.69 -15.23 11.90
N GLU A 267 23.27 -14.64 12.95
CA GLU A 267 24.66 -14.14 13.05
C GLU A 267 25.08 -12.85 12.31
N SER A 268 24.19 -12.15 11.59
CA SER A 268 24.54 -10.87 10.91
C SER A 268 24.14 -9.61 11.69
N ASP A 269 24.88 -8.51 11.51
CA ASP A 269 24.50 -7.18 12.03
C ASP A 269 23.12 -6.80 11.44
N PRO A 270 22.07 -6.62 12.28
CA PRO A 270 20.73 -6.29 11.81
C PRO A 270 20.67 -5.06 10.91
N SER A 271 21.52 -4.07 11.14
CA SER A 271 21.56 -2.83 10.37
C SER A 271 22.06 -3.08 8.94
N PHE A 272 23.12 -3.87 8.82
CA PHE A 272 23.67 -4.28 7.53
C PHE A 272 22.72 -5.22 6.78
N ALA A 273 22.11 -6.18 7.49
CA ALA A 273 21.11 -7.10 6.93
C ALA A 273 19.90 -6.35 6.37
N ASN A 274 19.41 -5.34 7.11
CA ASN A 274 18.35 -4.45 6.64
C ASN A 274 18.75 -3.74 5.34
N TYR A 275 19.93 -3.15 5.29
CA TYR A 275 20.38 -2.41 4.11
C TYR A 275 20.52 -3.30 2.87
N ILE A 276 21.14 -4.47 3.00
CA ILE A 276 21.35 -5.40 1.88
C ILE A 276 20.07 -6.06 1.39
N SER A 277 19.02 -6.15 2.23
CA SER A 277 17.73 -6.69 1.82
C SER A 277 17.08 -5.97 0.63
N TYR A 278 17.46 -4.70 0.38
CA TYR A 278 16.98 -3.90 -0.75
C TYR A 278 17.70 -4.21 -2.06
N SER A 279 18.91 -4.78 -2.02
CA SER A 279 19.67 -5.14 -3.23
C SER A 279 19.12 -6.37 -3.95
N MET A 280 18.31 -7.18 -3.27
CA MET A 280 17.81 -8.46 -3.79
C MET A 280 16.58 -8.34 -4.69
N MET A 281 16.03 -7.13 -4.90
CA MET A 281 14.71 -6.94 -5.54
C MET A 281 14.72 -6.83 -7.08
N GLU A 282 15.88 -6.83 -7.75
CA GLU A 282 15.97 -6.57 -9.20
C GLU A 282 16.54 -7.74 -10.04
N PHE A 283 16.04 -8.96 -9.84
CA PHE A 283 16.41 -10.13 -10.68
C PHE A 283 15.82 -10.12 -12.11
N LEU A 284 15.37 -8.98 -12.63
CA LEU A 284 14.75 -8.84 -13.96
C LEU A 284 15.71 -8.22 -15.01
N GLY A 285 17.01 -8.20 -14.72
CA GLY A 285 18.00 -7.48 -15.51
C GLY A 285 18.04 -7.86 -17.00
N ASP A 286 17.75 -9.12 -17.35
CA ASP A 286 17.74 -9.57 -18.74
C ASP A 286 16.52 -9.07 -19.52
N ILE A 287 15.32 -9.06 -18.91
CA ILE A 287 14.10 -8.47 -19.50
C ILE A 287 14.28 -6.95 -19.64
N ILE A 288 14.79 -6.29 -18.59
CA ILE A 288 15.06 -4.86 -18.60
C ILE A 288 16.07 -4.53 -19.71
N ASN A 289 17.15 -5.28 -19.84
CA ASN A 289 18.14 -5.04 -20.90
C ASN A 289 17.60 -5.34 -22.29
N ALA A 290 16.74 -6.35 -22.45
CA ALA A 290 16.05 -6.59 -23.72
C ALA A 290 15.17 -5.39 -24.11
N PHE A 291 14.38 -4.86 -23.18
CA PHE A 291 13.58 -3.65 -23.38
C PHE A 291 14.47 -2.44 -23.70
N ARG A 292 15.54 -2.20 -22.93
CA ARG A 292 16.49 -1.10 -23.18
C ARG A 292 17.10 -1.17 -24.57
N MET A 293 17.66 -2.31 -24.97
CA MET A 293 18.38 -2.42 -26.23
C MET A 293 17.45 -2.48 -27.44
N LYS A 294 16.35 -3.24 -27.36
CA LYS A 294 15.47 -3.50 -28.51
C LYS A 294 14.42 -2.42 -28.71
N ARG A 295 13.87 -1.87 -27.62
CA ARG A 295 12.78 -0.89 -27.68
C ARG A 295 13.27 0.54 -27.53
N LEU A 296 14.12 0.80 -26.53
CA LEU A 296 14.59 2.14 -26.24
C LEU A 296 15.90 2.50 -26.97
N HIS A 297 16.61 1.51 -27.53
CA HIS A 297 17.93 1.68 -28.12
C HIS A 297 18.92 2.36 -27.14
N LEU A 298 18.90 1.91 -25.88
CA LEU A 298 19.82 2.30 -24.83
C LEU A 298 20.81 1.17 -24.55
N ASP A 299 21.97 1.52 -24.02
CA ASP A 299 22.98 0.55 -23.60
C ASP A 299 22.45 -0.35 -22.46
N PRO A 300 22.87 -1.63 -22.41
CA PRO A 300 22.48 -2.51 -21.32
C PRO A 300 23.08 -2.05 -19.99
N ILE A 301 22.38 -2.32 -18.90
CA ILE A 301 22.84 -2.07 -17.54
C ILE A 301 23.40 -3.37 -16.95
N SER A 302 24.52 -3.24 -16.24
CA SER A 302 25.10 -4.36 -15.49
C SER A 302 24.21 -4.73 -14.29
N PRO A 303 23.88 -6.02 -14.11
CA PRO A 303 23.13 -6.49 -12.93
C PRO A 303 23.80 -6.14 -11.59
N LEU A 304 25.13 -5.96 -11.57
CA LEU A 304 25.89 -5.60 -10.37
C LEU A 304 25.49 -4.23 -9.80
N TRP A 305 25.06 -3.30 -10.66
CA TRP A 305 24.80 -1.91 -10.28
C TRP A 305 23.40 -1.42 -10.63
N GLY A 306 22.66 -2.14 -11.48
CA GLY A 306 21.32 -1.74 -11.94
C GLY A 306 20.35 -1.45 -10.79
N HIS A 307 20.35 -2.32 -9.79
CA HIS A 307 19.53 -2.18 -8.58
C HIS A 307 19.82 -0.95 -7.73
N MET A 308 20.94 -0.28 -7.98
CA MET A 308 21.32 0.93 -7.26
C MET A 308 21.01 2.20 -8.03
N LEU A 309 20.50 2.14 -9.27
CA LEU A 309 20.39 3.32 -10.13
C LEU A 309 19.54 4.44 -9.52
N ILE A 310 18.35 4.10 -9.00
CA ILE A 310 17.46 5.08 -8.35
C ILE A 310 18.19 5.79 -7.20
N SER A 311 18.88 5.03 -6.36
CA SER A 311 19.60 5.53 -5.18
C SER A 311 20.85 6.34 -5.57
N ARG A 312 21.68 5.83 -6.48
CA ARG A 312 22.93 6.48 -6.93
C ARG A 312 22.67 7.78 -7.68
N MET A 313 21.63 7.81 -8.49
CA MET A 313 21.21 9.01 -9.22
C MET A 313 20.42 9.98 -8.34
N LYS A 314 20.14 9.62 -7.07
CA LYS A 314 19.38 10.43 -6.11
C LYS A 314 18.03 10.87 -6.69
N ILE A 315 17.35 9.97 -7.40
CA ILE A 315 16.04 10.25 -7.99
C ILE A 315 15.08 10.65 -6.86
N PRO A 316 14.37 11.79 -6.95
CA PRO A 316 13.43 12.21 -5.93
C PRO A 316 12.42 11.10 -5.61
N PHE A 317 12.25 10.80 -4.32
CA PHE A 317 11.38 9.73 -3.85
C PHE A 317 10.45 10.25 -2.77
N THR A 318 9.15 10.03 -2.93
CA THR A 318 8.13 10.38 -1.94
C THR A 318 7.41 9.16 -1.40
N TYR A 319 7.40 9.03 -0.09
CA TYR A 319 6.65 8.01 0.62
C TYR A 319 5.32 8.58 1.15
N ALA A 320 4.24 7.93 0.75
CA ALA A 320 2.86 8.34 1.04
C ALA A 320 2.30 7.64 2.28
N TRP A 321 3.01 7.75 3.40
CA TRP A 321 2.55 7.32 4.72
C TRP A 321 2.80 8.41 5.76
N SER A 322 2.16 8.29 6.92
CA SER A 322 2.39 9.21 8.05
C SER A 322 3.72 8.93 8.74
N SER A 323 4.51 9.98 8.99
CA SER A 323 5.73 9.90 9.82
C SER A 323 5.46 9.47 11.27
N ALA A 324 4.21 9.57 11.73
CA ALA A 324 3.77 9.01 13.01
C ALA A 324 3.71 7.48 13.00
N LEU A 325 3.52 6.87 11.82
CA LEU A 325 3.51 5.42 11.65
C LEU A 325 4.91 4.86 11.41
N ILE A 326 5.62 5.42 10.42
CA ILE A 326 7.01 5.07 10.12
C ILE A 326 7.79 6.38 9.98
N PRO A 327 8.66 6.74 10.95
CA PRO A 327 9.45 7.96 10.88
C PRO A 327 10.47 7.88 9.73
N LYS A 328 10.94 9.04 9.26
CA LYS A 328 12.01 9.11 8.26
C LYS A 328 13.30 8.52 8.86
N PRO A 329 13.88 7.46 8.27
CA PRO A 329 15.20 6.98 8.63
C PRO A 329 16.26 8.07 8.57
N LEU A 330 17.18 8.07 9.53
CA LEU A 330 18.25 9.07 9.63
C LEU A 330 19.26 8.97 8.49
N ASP A 331 19.39 7.80 7.88
CA ASP A 331 20.27 7.52 6.75
C ASP A 331 19.66 7.86 5.38
N TRP A 332 18.42 8.36 5.34
CA TRP A 332 17.80 8.88 4.12
C TRP A 332 18.17 10.35 3.86
N ALA A 333 18.72 10.61 2.68
CA ALA A 333 19.05 11.96 2.23
C ALA A 333 17.81 12.82 1.92
N SER A 334 18.03 14.10 1.61
CA SER A 334 16.98 15.10 1.39
C SER A 334 16.07 14.85 0.17
N HIS A 335 16.52 14.05 -0.80
CA HIS A 335 15.73 13.68 -1.97
C HIS A 335 14.64 12.63 -1.67
N ILE A 336 14.68 12.00 -0.49
CA ILE A 336 13.70 11.02 -0.04
C ILE A 336 12.83 11.66 1.05
N ASN A 337 11.53 11.78 0.83
CA ASN A 337 10.61 12.48 1.73
C ASN A 337 9.42 11.60 2.12
N ILE A 338 8.85 11.87 3.30
CA ILE A 338 7.61 11.27 3.79
C ILE A 338 6.60 12.41 3.90
N THR A 339 5.47 12.30 3.20
CA THR A 339 4.53 13.42 3.03
C THR A 339 3.22 13.26 3.82
N GLY A 340 2.95 12.07 4.35
CA GLY A 340 1.64 11.71 4.85
C GLY A 340 0.86 10.86 3.85
N PHE A 341 -0.34 10.46 4.26
CA PHE A 341 -1.22 9.68 3.39
C PHE A 341 -1.88 10.57 2.34
N SER A 342 -2.02 10.03 1.14
CA SER A 342 -2.77 10.64 0.05
C SER A 342 -4.19 10.08 0.06
N PHE A 343 -5.12 10.79 0.70
CA PHE A 343 -6.50 10.33 0.87
C PHE A 343 -7.39 10.78 -0.29
N LEU A 344 -8.20 9.86 -0.81
CA LEU A 344 -9.30 10.16 -1.71
C LEU A 344 -10.57 10.31 -0.87
N SER A 345 -11.20 11.49 -0.89
CA SER A 345 -12.45 11.74 -0.18
C SER A 345 -13.60 11.10 -0.95
N GLN A 346 -14.05 9.93 -0.50
CA GLN A 346 -15.13 9.17 -1.12
C GLN A 346 -16.44 9.28 -0.32
N ALA A 347 -16.36 9.60 0.98
CA ALA A 347 -17.51 9.73 1.87
C ALA A 347 -18.51 10.80 1.45
N SER A 348 -18.06 11.92 0.88
CA SER A 348 -18.92 13.08 0.61
C SER A 348 -20.02 12.82 -0.42
N ASN A 349 -19.83 11.84 -1.30
CA ASN A 349 -20.78 11.48 -2.36
C ASN A 349 -21.36 10.07 -2.16
N TYR A 350 -21.13 9.46 -1.00
CA TYR A 350 -21.57 8.10 -0.72
C TYR A 350 -22.97 8.10 -0.11
N ASP A 351 -23.90 7.41 -0.77
CA ASP A 351 -25.22 7.11 -0.24
C ASP A 351 -25.23 5.67 0.31
N PRO A 352 -25.22 5.48 1.64
CA PRO A 352 -25.16 4.13 2.23
C PRO A 352 -26.47 3.37 1.98
N PRO A 353 -26.40 2.07 1.62
CA PRO A 353 -27.57 1.23 1.50
C PRO A 353 -28.44 1.25 2.77
N LYS A 354 -29.78 1.24 2.60
CA LYS A 354 -30.74 1.36 3.70
C LYS A 354 -30.58 0.27 4.76
N ASP A 355 -30.31 -0.96 4.32
CA ASP A 355 -30.09 -2.12 5.18
C ASP A 355 -28.82 -1.97 6.05
N LEU A 356 -27.76 -1.35 5.51
CA LEU A 356 -26.57 -1.02 6.28
C LEU A 356 -26.86 0.03 7.36
N VAL A 357 -27.61 1.08 7.03
CA VAL A 357 -28.00 2.13 7.99
C VAL A 357 -28.88 1.53 9.11
N GLU A 358 -29.91 0.76 8.74
CA GLU A 358 -30.79 0.09 9.70
C GLU A 358 -30.00 -0.84 10.64
N TYR A 359 -29.03 -1.60 10.11
CA TYR A 359 -28.17 -2.45 10.93
C TYR A 359 -27.29 -1.65 11.90
N LEU A 360 -26.70 -0.55 11.43
CA LEU A 360 -25.88 0.34 12.27
C LEU A 360 -26.70 0.93 13.42
N ASP A 361 -27.90 1.44 13.12
CA ASP A 361 -28.82 2.09 14.07
C ASP A 361 -29.46 1.11 15.07
N ALA A 362 -29.55 -0.17 14.74
CA ALA A 362 -30.19 -1.18 15.59
C ALA A 362 -29.44 -1.51 16.91
N GLY A 363 -28.35 -0.80 17.26
CA GLY A 363 -27.59 -1.09 18.48
C GLY A 363 -26.21 -0.43 18.57
N PRO A 364 -25.30 -0.97 19.40
CA PRO A 364 -23.96 -0.39 19.63
C PRO A 364 -22.99 -0.61 18.46
N PRO A 365 -22.04 0.33 18.18
CA PRO A 365 -21.19 0.29 16.97
C PRO A 365 -20.49 -1.07 16.73
N PRO A 366 -20.67 -1.68 15.54
CA PRO A 366 -20.11 -3.01 15.25
C PRO A 366 -18.59 -2.97 15.07
N VAL A 367 -17.97 -4.16 15.08
CA VAL A 367 -16.58 -4.36 14.65
C VAL A 367 -16.54 -4.59 13.14
N TYR A 368 -15.73 -3.83 12.41
CA TYR A 368 -15.46 -4.11 11.01
C TYR A 368 -14.40 -5.19 10.85
N ILE A 369 -14.64 -6.16 9.97
CA ILE A 369 -13.70 -7.23 9.63
C ILE A 369 -13.57 -7.26 8.11
N GLY A 370 -12.38 -6.93 7.60
CA GLY A 370 -12.16 -6.87 6.15
C GLY A 370 -10.72 -7.05 5.77
N PHE A 371 -10.43 -8.19 5.15
CA PHE A 371 -9.10 -8.54 4.65
C PHE A 371 -8.88 -8.09 3.20
N GLY A 372 -9.80 -7.41 2.53
CA GLY A 372 -9.54 -6.92 1.16
C GLY A 372 -9.22 -8.06 0.18
N SER A 373 -8.32 -7.80 -0.79
CA SER A 373 -8.02 -8.70 -1.90
C SER A 373 -6.96 -9.76 -1.59
N ILE A 374 -7.10 -10.50 -0.48
CA ILE A 374 -6.28 -11.72 -0.30
C ILE A 374 -6.91 -12.93 -0.97
N VAL A 375 -6.03 -13.72 -1.58
CA VAL A 375 -6.33 -15.11 -1.95
C VAL A 375 -6.10 -15.96 -0.70
N VAL A 376 -7.14 -16.67 -0.27
CA VAL A 376 -7.12 -17.54 0.91
C VAL A 376 -7.33 -18.97 0.42
N ASP A 377 -6.53 -19.92 0.91
CA ASP A 377 -6.60 -21.32 0.49
C ASP A 377 -7.95 -21.98 0.82
N ASP A 378 -8.54 -21.61 1.98
CA ASP A 378 -9.83 -22.11 2.46
C ASP A 378 -10.71 -20.95 2.99
N PRO A 379 -11.43 -20.25 2.10
CA PRO A 379 -12.26 -19.10 2.48
C PRO A 379 -13.43 -19.48 3.39
N ASP A 380 -13.94 -20.71 3.28
CA ASP A 380 -15.04 -21.22 4.11
C ASP A 380 -14.59 -21.43 5.56
N LYS A 381 -13.42 -22.03 5.75
CA LYS A 381 -12.82 -22.20 7.09
C LYS A 381 -12.50 -20.86 7.73
N LEU A 382 -11.98 -19.90 6.96
CA LEU A 382 -11.75 -18.55 7.47
C LEU A 382 -13.07 -17.87 7.87
N THR A 383 -14.11 -17.98 7.03
CA THR A 383 -15.45 -17.46 7.33
C THR A 383 -16.01 -18.06 8.63
N LYS A 384 -15.96 -19.39 8.78
CA LYS A 384 -16.39 -20.09 10.00
C LYS A 384 -15.61 -19.64 11.24
N MET A 385 -14.31 -19.41 11.11
CA MET A 385 -13.46 -18.90 12.18
C MET A 385 -13.86 -17.48 12.60
N ILE A 386 -14.10 -16.59 11.64
CA ILE A 386 -14.56 -15.22 11.88
C ILE A 386 -15.90 -15.24 12.64
N PHE A 387 -16.88 -16.00 12.15
CA PHE A 387 -18.19 -16.10 12.79
C PHE A 387 -18.11 -16.69 14.21
N GLY A 388 -17.29 -17.72 14.41
CA GLY A 388 -17.02 -18.27 15.74
C GLY A 388 -16.37 -17.26 16.69
N ALA A 389 -15.46 -16.42 16.19
CA ALA A 389 -14.82 -15.37 16.97
C ALA A 389 -15.81 -14.26 17.36
N VAL A 390 -16.63 -13.79 16.42
CA VAL A 390 -17.68 -12.79 16.67
C VAL A 390 -18.67 -13.29 17.73
N LYS A 391 -19.15 -14.53 17.59
CA LYS A 391 -20.05 -15.16 18.55
C LYS A 391 -19.44 -15.26 19.95
N ARG A 392 -18.18 -15.67 20.06
CA ARG A 392 -17.48 -15.76 21.35
C ARG A 392 -17.22 -14.40 21.99
N ALA A 393 -17.00 -13.37 21.18
CA ALA A 393 -16.79 -12.01 21.65
C ALA A 393 -18.11 -11.31 22.04
N GLY A 394 -19.26 -11.81 21.58
CA GLY A 394 -20.57 -11.22 21.86
C GLY A 394 -20.75 -9.83 21.24
N VAL A 395 -20.09 -9.57 20.11
CA VAL A 395 -20.11 -8.28 19.42
C VAL A 395 -20.94 -8.33 18.14
N ARG A 396 -21.44 -7.18 17.70
CA ARG A 396 -21.97 -7.00 16.33
C ARG A 396 -20.79 -6.85 15.36
N ALA A 397 -20.90 -7.35 14.13
CA ALA A 397 -19.81 -7.29 13.16
C ALA A 397 -20.27 -6.98 11.73
N LEU A 398 -19.50 -6.13 11.05
CA LEU A 398 -19.55 -5.91 9.60
C LEU A 398 -18.44 -6.74 8.95
N VAL A 399 -18.79 -7.75 8.17
CA VAL A 399 -17.81 -8.60 7.47
C VAL A 399 -17.80 -8.23 5.99
N SER A 400 -16.70 -7.66 5.52
CA SER A 400 -16.53 -7.33 4.11
C SER A 400 -16.33 -8.60 3.28
N LYS A 401 -17.17 -8.83 2.28
CA LYS A 401 -17.07 -10.01 1.41
C LYS A 401 -15.74 -10.08 0.66
N GLY A 402 -15.17 -8.93 0.31
CA GLY A 402 -13.90 -8.82 -0.43
C GLY A 402 -13.91 -9.57 -1.78
N TRP A 403 -12.73 -9.74 -2.38
CA TRP A 403 -12.55 -10.58 -3.58
C TRP A 403 -12.57 -12.09 -3.27
N GLY A 404 -12.31 -12.46 -2.01
CA GLY A 404 -12.21 -13.85 -1.55
C GLY A 404 -13.53 -14.52 -1.19
N GLY A 405 -14.68 -13.86 -1.40
CA GLY A 405 -16.01 -14.45 -1.16
C GLY A 405 -16.29 -14.78 0.31
N LEU A 406 -15.80 -13.97 1.25
CA LEU A 406 -15.99 -14.21 2.68
C LEU A 406 -17.46 -13.98 3.08
N GLY A 407 -17.98 -14.85 3.95
CA GLY A 407 -19.28 -14.65 4.59
C GLY A 407 -20.38 -15.64 4.19
N GLY A 408 -20.22 -16.40 3.10
CA GLY A 408 -21.27 -17.28 2.57
C GLY A 408 -22.57 -16.53 2.21
N ASP A 409 -23.66 -17.27 1.97
CA ASP A 409 -24.96 -16.67 1.60
C ASP A 409 -25.78 -16.22 2.81
N THR A 410 -25.67 -16.90 3.94
CA THR A 410 -26.48 -16.63 5.15
C THR A 410 -25.59 -16.31 6.36
N PRO A 411 -25.46 -15.04 6.76
CA PRO A 411 -24.70 -14.68 7.95
C PRO A 411 -25.45 -15.08 9.23
N PRO A 412 -24.72 -15.41 10.31
CA PRO A 412 -25.34 -15.62 11.62
C PRO A 412 -25.90 -14.31 12.20
N GLU A 413 -26.77 -14.42 13.20
CA GLU A 413 -27.30 -13.28 13.92
C GLU A 413 -26.17 -12.38 14.47
N GLY A 414 -26.34 -11.06 14.33
CA GLY A 414 -25.35 -10.08 14.73
C GLY A 414 -24.22 -9.87 13.72
N VAL A 415 -24.24 -10.51 12.55
CA VAL A 415 -23.29 -10.28 11.45
C VAL A 415 -23.99 -9.69 10.23
N PHE A 416 -23.44 -8.61 9.69
CA PHE A 416 -23.86 -8.02 8.42
C PHE A 416 -22.76 -8.21 7.37
N LEU A 417 -23.12 -8.74 6.19
CA LEU A 417 -22.18 -8.92 5.09
C LEU A 417 -22.09 -7.64 4.26
N LEU A 418 -20.97 -6.93 4.41
CA LEU A 418 -20.76 -5.64 3.80
C LEU A 418 -20.27 -5.80 2.35
N GLY A 419 -20.95 -5.09 1.44
CA GLY A 419 -20.50 -4.87 0.07
C GLY A 419 -19.38 -3.84 -0.03
N ASN A 420 -19.31 -3.14 -1.17
CA ASN A 420 -18.37 -2.04 -1.34
C ASN A 420 -18.86 -0.81 -0.55
N CYS A 421 -18.02 -0.32 0.36
CA CYS A 421 -18.32 0.83 1.23
C CYS A 421 -17.03 1.63 1.45
N PRO A 422 -17.03 2.95 1.22
CA PRO A 422 -15.87 3.81 1.50
C PRO A 422 -15.44 3.74 2.96
N HIS A 423 -14.15 3.46 3.21
CA HIS A 423 -13.63 3.31 4.57
C HIS A 423 -13.57 4.64 5.34
N ASP A 424 -13.41 5.76 4.65
CA ASP A 424 -13.42 7.10 5.25
C ASP A 424 -14.78 7.45 5.87
N TRP A 425 -15.87 6.94 5.30
CA TRP A 425 -17.20 6.96 5.89
C TRP A 425 -17.34 5.87 6.96
N LEU A 426 -17.11 4.61 6.59
CA LEU A 426 -17.40 3.45 7.42
C LEU A 426 -16.69 3.46 8.77
N PHE A 427 -15.42 3.89 8.80
CA PHE A 427 -14.61 3.83 10.03
C PHE A 427 -15.05 4.85 11.10
N GLN A 428 -15.95 5.77 10.75
CA GLN A 428 -16.63 6.64 11.71
C GLN A 428 -17.78 5.94 12.46
N HIS A 429 -18.24 4.79 11.96
CA HIS A 429 -19.43 4.09 12.44
C HIS A 429 -19.14 2.76 13.15
N VAL A 430 -17.86 2.43 13.37
CA VAL A 430 -17.42 1.14 13.93
C VAL A 430 -16.56 1.35 15.18
N SER A 431 -16.61 0.38 16.09
CA SER A 431 -15.85 0.42 17.35
C SER A 431 -14.41 -0.07 17.20
N CYS A 432 -14.16 -0.93 16.22
CA CYS A 432 -12.86 -1.53 15.96
C CYS A 432 -12.76 -2.00 14.49
N VAL A 433 -11.55 -2.03 13.96
CA VAL A 433 -11.23 -2.48 12.59
C VAL A 433 -10.26 -3.66 12.69
N VAL A 434 -10.71 -4.83 12.27
CA VAL A 434 -9.88 -6.01 12.02
C VAL A 434 -9.62 -6.08 10.52
N HIS A 435 -8.38 -5.86 10.13
CA HIS A 435 -7.99 -5.89 8.74
C HIS A 435 -6.63 -6.55 8.58
N GLN A 436 -6.32 -7.00 7.37
CA GLN A 436 -4.95 -7.28 7.01
C GLN A 436 -4.20 -5.96 6.87
N VAL A 437 -2.93 -5.93 7.28
CA VAL A 437 -2.08 -4.74 7.09
C VAL A 437 -1.79 -4.57 5.60
N THR A 438 -2.73 -3.95 4.88
CA THR A 438 -2.48 -3.30 3.59
C THR A 438 -2.61 -1.79 3.76
N LYS A 439 -1.81 -1.09 2.96
CA LYS A 439 -1.19 0.22 3.21
C LYS A 439 -2.15 1.42 3.34
N GLU A 440 -3.45 1.24 3.09
CA GLU A 440 -4.44 2.32 3.02
C GLU A 440 -5.45 2.37 4.18
N LYS A 441 -5.48 1.37 5.07
CA LYS A 441 -6.56 1.25 6.07
C LYS A 441 -6.30 1.93 7.42
N CYS A 442 -5.18 2.65 7.57
CA CYS A 442 -4.87 3.38 8.80
C CYS A 442 -5.44 4.80 8.76
N HIS A 443 -6.73 4.98 9.06
CA HIS A 443 -7.31 6.30 9.32
C HIS A 443 -7.11 6.68 10.81
N PRO A 444 -6.45 7.80 11.13
CA PRO A 444 -6.63 8.43 12.43
C PRO A 444 -8.00 9.12 12.46
N GLN A 445 -8.84 8.80 13.44
CA GLN A 445 -10.10 9.51 13.67
C GLN A 445 -9.82 10.99 14.02
N PRO A 446 -10.48 11.97 13.37
CA PRO A 446 -10.55 13.32 13.90
C PRO A 446 -11.50 13.34 15.11
N LEU A 447 -11.01 13.82 16.25
CA LEU A 447 -11.86 14.09 17.41
C LEU A 447 -12.93 15.14 17.03
N PRO A 448 -14.19 14.99 17.46
CA PRO A 448 -15.17 16.05 17.33
C PRO A 448 -14.67 17.29 18.07
N SER A 449 -14.65 18.43 17.39
CA SER A 449 -14.37 19.73 18.01
C SER A 449 -15.42 19.96 19.10
N SER A 450 -15.02 19.94 20.36
CA SER A 450 -15.87 20.36 21.47
C SER A 450 -16.21 21.83 21.28
N LYS A 451 -17.43 22.09 20.79
CA LYS A 451 -18.08 23.37 20.99
C LYS A 451 -18.28 23.55 22.50
N GLU A 452 -17.93 24.75 22.95
CA GLU A 452 -18.16 25.32 24.26
C GLU A 452 -19.39 24.76 24.98
N GLN A 453 -19.15 24.05 26.08
CA GLN A 453 -20.11 24.02 27.19
C GLN A 453 -19.54 24.93 28.28
N ASN A 454 -19.96 26.18 28.23
CA ASN A 454 -19.91 27.04 29.41
C ASN A 454 -20.89 26.48 30.44
N ALA A 455 -20.39 26.35 31.65
CA ALA A 455 -21.14 26.05 32.85
C ALA A 455 -22.30 27.05 33.05
N ASN A 456 -23.46 26.54 33.47
CA ASN A 456 -24.25 27.09 34.57
C ASN A 456 -25.34 26.08 34.97
N PHE A 457 -25.13 25.53 36.18
CA PHE A 457 -26.00 24.71 37.03
C PHE A 457 -26.46 23.33 36.55
#